data_AF-A0A0J8UGU1-F1
#
_entry.id   AF-A0A0J8UGU1-F1
#
_cell.length_a   1.000
_cell.length_b   1.000
_cell.length_c   1.000
_cell.angle_alpha   90.00
_cell.angle_beta   90.00
_cell.angle_gamma   90.00
#
_symmetry.space_group_name_H-M   'P 1'
#
loop_
_entity.id
_entity.type
_entity.pdbx_description
1 polymer ?
#
loop_
_entity_poly.entity_id
_entity_poly.type
_entity_poly.pdbx_seq_one_letter_code
_entity_poly.pdbx_strand_id
1 'polypeptide(L)'
;MPDDPSALLDPTASSIPDEVAVMVLRRAADLLMAESYSEAIPILEAAVERWPTECDLHRALAFTRSRCGTADTAREGIASMFDSRGTFDRMVAQLGLPEQDTFTTTWTLPTIPIRLPLVTARDVSIAHAAYLAAEGHSGDAYTALFEVPSTAPLTQDAAVVTDMMSVLVFCQIEFRRGHWYSLLDAAAVLQPPADDSDIQSVLMRTVTAIRGAALLRMGASAGLKLLESAAAYNYRAISSWAWWQMGLFYRSRGDEVNAQAAFGNSLIYEDSPKVREAILDTSIAMELPHGIGEEEAVGQADAESDPDSWD
;
A
#
# COMPACT_ATOMS: atom_id res chain seq x y z
N MET A 1 6.72 33.60 25.75
CA MET A 1 6.02 32.30 25.65
C MET A 1 6.06 31.67 27.02
N PRO A 2 4.99 31.02 27.52
CA PRO A 2 5.06 30.34 28.81
C PRO A 2 5.88 29.06 28.67
N ASP A 3 6.78 28.82 29.62
CA ASP A 3 7.78 27.74 29.62
C ASP A 3 7.27 26.39 30.14
N ASP A 4 5.96 26.22 30.39
CA ASP A 4 5.38 24.97 30.93
C ASP A 4 4.33 24.36 29.97
N PRO A 5 4.66 23.24 29.28
CA PRO A 5 3.76 22.57 28.35
C PRO A 5 2.55 21.92 29.03
N SER A 6 2.64 21.63 30.34
CA SER A 6 1.55 21.02 31.12
C SER A 6 0.36 21.99 31.27
N ALA A 7 0.64 23.29 31.25
CA ALA A 7 -0.38 24.33 31.40
C ALA A 7 -1.28 24.49 30.16
N LEU A 8 -0.82 24.09 28.97
CA LEU A 8 -1.64 24.09 27.75
C LEU A 8 -2.60 22.89 27.67
N LEU A 9 -2.38 21.88 28.51
CA LEU A 9 -3.24 20.69 28.61
C LEU A 9 -4.23 20.78 29.79
N ASP A 10 -4.32 21.94 30.47
CA ASP A 10 -5.25 22.16 31.58
C ASP A 10 -6.71 22.12 31.06
N PRO A 11 -7.52 21.15 31.53
CA PRO A 11 -8.91 20.99 31.10
C PRO A 11 -9.85 22.13 31.52
N THR A 12 -9.37 23.10 32.32
CA THR A 12 -10.16 24.24 32.81
C THR A 12 -9.99 25.52 31.98
N ALA A 13 -9.09 25.53 30.99
CA ALA A 13 -8.90 26.68 30.11
C ALA A 13 -10.06 26.82 29.10
N SER A 14 -10.78 27.93 29.20
CA SER A 14 -11.94 28.32 28.36
C SER A 14 -11.54 28.80 26.95
N SER A 15 -10.73 28.04 26.23
CA SER A 15 -10.47 28.25 24.80
C SER A 15 -11.28 27.29 23.94
N ILE A 16 -11.57 27.70 22.71
CA ILE A 16 -12.20 26.83 21.70
C ILE A 16 -11.26 25.64 21.49
N PRO A 17 -11.72 24.38 21.62
CA PRO A 17 -10.87 23.19 21.59
C PRO A 17 -9.88 23.13 20.42
N ASP A 18 -10.26 23.72 19.28
CA ASP A 18 -9.47 23.77 18.05
C ASP A 18 -8.21 24.65 18.16
N GLU A 19 -8.25 25.78 18.87
CA GLU A 19 -7.09 26.70 18.95
C GLU A 19 -5.94 26.10 19.78
N VAL A 20 -6.27 25.39 20.87
CA VAL A 20 -5.27 24.74 21.72
C VAL A 20 -4.61 23.59 20.96
N ALA A 21 -5.39 22.78 20.27
CA ALA A 21 -4.86 21.67 19.49
C ALA A 21 -3.90 22.15 18.39
N VAL A 22 -4.23 23.26 17.71
CA VAL A 22 -3.34 23.90 16.72
C VAL A 22 -2.05 24.43 17.36
N MET A 23 -2.12 25.04 18.55
CA MET A 23 -0.90 25.47 19.27
C MET A 23 0.00 24.29 19.65
N VAL A 24 -0.60 23.18 20.12
CA VAL A 24 0.12 21.95 20.44
C VAL A 24 0.79 21.37 19.19
N LEU A 25 0.06 21.29 18.07
CA LEU A 25 0.62 20.82 16.81
C LEU A 25 1.73 21.75 16.29
N ARG A 26 1.59 23.07 16.42
CA ARG A 26 2.65 24.03 16.06
C ARG A 26 3.91 23.77 16.88
N ARG A 27 3.77 23.58 18.18
CA ARG A 27 4.91 23.26 19.06
C ARG A 27 5.57 21.94 18.67
N ALA A 28 4.77 20.91 18.36
CA ALA A 28 5.31 19.65 17.85
C ALA A 28 6.05 19.86 16.52
N ALA A 29 5.48 20.63 15.59
CA ALA A 29 6.12 20.97 14.32
C ALA A 29 7.48 21.67 14.52
N ASP A 30 7.59 22.61 15.47
CA ASP A 30 8.86 23.27 15.82
C ASP A 30 9.92 22.25 16.29
N LEU A 31 9.53 21.28 17.12
CA LEU A 31 10.42 20.21 17.57
C LEU A 31 10.82 19.29 16.41
N LEU A 32 9.90 18.99 15.49
CA LEU A 32 10.18 18.15 14.32
C LEU A 32 11.13 18.86 13.34
N MET A 33 10.97 20.16 13.12
CA MET A 33 11.92 20.97 12.34
C MET A 33 13.30 21.04 12.99
N ALA A 34 13.38 20.95 14.32
CA ALA A 34 14.64 20.86 15.06
C ALA A 34 15.19 19.43 15.17
N GLU A 35 14.55 18.44 14.53
CA GLU A 35 14.87 17.01 14.62
C GLU A 35 14.81 16.43 16.05
N SER A 36 14.11 17.10 16.97
CA SER A 36 13.90 16.71 18.37
C SER A 36 12.73 15.72 18.50
N TYR A 37 12.76 14.63 17.72
CA TYR A 37 11.64 13.68 17.60
C TYR A 37 11.24 13.05 18.95
N SER A 38 12.20 12.67 19.79
CA SER A 38 11.94 12.07 21.10
C SER A 38 11.18 13.00 22.06
N GLU A 39 11.35 14.31 21.92
CA GLU A 39 10.61 15.32 22.70
C GLU A 39 9.22 15.57 22.13
N ALA A 40 9.06 15.46 20.81
CA ALA A 40 7.77 15.63 20.14
C ALA A 40 6.79 14.47 20.43
N ILE A 41 7.29 13.23 20.58
CA ILE A 41 6.46 12.03 20.83
C ILE A 41 5.50 12.20 22.01
N PRO A 42 5.95 12.46 23.26
CA PRO A 42 5.03 12.52 24.41
C PRO A 42 4.00 13.65 24.29
N ILE A 43 4.36 14.76 23.62
CA ILE A 43 3.44 15.87 23.34
C ILE A 43 2.34 15.41 22.38
N LEU A 44 2.73 14.75 21.29
CA LEU A 44 1.80 14.25 20.28
C LEU A 44 0.94 13.09 20.81
N GLU A 45 1.47 12.22 21.68
CA GLU A 45 0.71 11.16 22.35
C GLU A 45 -0.40 11.72 23.25
N ALA A 46 -0.07 12.70 24.09
CA ALA A 46 -1.07 13.39 24.90
C ALA A 46 -2.10 14.14 24.03
N ALA A 47 -1.67 14.70 22.90
CA ALA A 47 -2.54 15.41 21.98
C ALA A 47 -3.55 14.48 21.30
N VAL A 48 -3.12 13.31 20.79
CA VAL A 48 -4.05 12.35 20.16
C VAL A 48 -5.01 11.71 21.16
N GLU A 49 -4.62 11.56 22.43
CA GLU A 49 -5.52 11.12 23.49
C GLU A 49 -6.59 12.18 23.80
N ARG A 50 -6.19 13.46 23.82
CA ARG A 50 -7.09 14.58 24.12
C ARG A 50 -8.01 14.93 22.96
N TRP A 51 -7.53 14.85 21.72
CA TRP A 51 -8.25 15.21 20.50
C TRP A 51 -8.18 14.06 19.46
N PRO A 52 -8.83 12.91 19.74
CA PRO A 52 -8.72 11.72 18.90
C PRO A 52 -9.34 11.87 17.50
N THR A 53 -10.17 12.90 17.28
CA THR A 53 -10.82 13.18 15.99
C THR A 53 -9.96 14.02 15.04
N GLU A 54 -8.75 14.40 15.44
CA GLU A 54 -7.88 15.30 14.68
C GLU A 54 -6.81 14.52 13.91
N CYS A 55 -7.04 14.33 12.61
CA CYS A 55 -6.20 13.51 11.76
C CYS A 55 -4.76 14.02 11.69
N ASP A 56 -4.56 15.34 11.70
CA ASP A 56 -3.24 15.94 11.61
C ASP A 56 -2.36 15.63 12.84
N LEU A 57 -2.96 15.42 14.02
CA LEU A 57 -2.22 14.97 15.21
C LEU A 57 -1.77 13.51 15.05
N HIS A 58 -2.64 12.65 14.55
CA HIS A 58 -2.30 11.25 14.26
C HIS A 58 -1.22 11.13 13.19
N ARG A 59 -1.30 11.93 12.13
CA ARG A 59 -0.27 12.03 11.08
C ARG A 59 1.07 12.49 11.64
N ALA A 60 1.08 13.57 12.41
CA ALA A 60 2.29 14.08 13.04
C ALA A 60 2.92 13.03 13.98
N LEU A 61 2.12 12.31 14.77
CA LEU A 61 2.60 11.24 15.63
C LEU A 61 3.19 10.07 14.83
N ALA A 62 2.50 9.62 13.78
CA ALA A 62 2.96 8.57 12.89
C ALA A 62 4.29 8.95 12.21
N PHE A 63 4.35 10.16 11.65
CA PHE A 63 5.56 10.73 11.07
C PHE A 63 6.71 10.73 12.09
N THR A 64 6.48 11.25 13.29
CA THR A 64 7.50 11.36 14.34
C THR A 64 8.04 9.98 14.74
N ARG A 65 7.16 8.99 14.93
CA ARG A 65 7.54 7.61 15.24
C ARG A 65 8.35 6.98 14.11
N SER A 66 7.97 7.22 12.86
CA SER A 66 8.70 6.73 11.68
C SER A 66 10.13 7.30 11.60
N ARG A 67 10.36 8.53 12.09
CA ARG A 67 11.68 9.18 12.14
C ARG A 67 12.54 8.72 13.33
N CYS A 68 11.93 8.37 14.46
CA CYS A 68 12.63 7.77 15.61
C CYS A 68 13.02 6.30 15.41
N GLY A 69 12.34 5.60 14.51
CA GLY A 69 12.63 4.22 14.16
C GLY A 69 12.99 4.07 12.68
N THR A 70 12.90 2.83 12.19
CA THR A 70 12.97 2.51 10.76
C THR A 70 11.63 1.97 10.24
N ALA A 71 10.60 1.99 11.10
CA ALA A 71 9.32 1.37 10.84
C ALA A 71 8.38 2.33 10.12
N ASP A 72 7.64 1.77 9.16
CA ASP A 72 6.54 2.47 8.50
C ASP A 72 5.39 2.69 9.50
N THR A 73 4.39 3.46 9.08
CA THR A 73 3.19 3.67 9.89
C THR A 73 2.52 2.35 10.18
N ALA A 74 2.38 2.03 11.47
CA ALA A 74 1.70 0.83 11.91
C ALA A 74 0.21 0.87 11.54
N ARG A 75 -0.38 -0.32 11.40
CA ARG A 75 -1.80 -0.50 11.08
C ARG A 75 -2.71 0.30 12.01
N GLU A 76 -2.43 0.29 13.31
CA GLU A 76 -3.23 1.00 14.32
C GLU A 76 -3.20 2.52 14.07
N GLY A 77 -2.04 3.06 13.68
CA GLY A 77 -1.92 4.46 13.28
C GLY A 77 -2.74 4.79 12.03
N ILE A 78 -2.75 3.88 11.04
CA ILE A 78 -3.55 4.03 9.83
C ILE A 78 -5.05 3.98 10.14
N ALA A 79 -5.48 3.08 11.03
CA ALA A 79 -6.87 3.02 11.48
C ALA A 79 -7.29 4.32 12.19
N SER A 80 -6.46 4.85 13.11
CA SER A 80 -6.75 6.13 13.76
C SER A 80 -6.82 7.30 12.78
N MET A 81 -5.92 7.36 11.79
CA MET A 81 -5.97 8.38 10.73
C MET A 81 -7.21 8.18 9.84
N PHE A 82 -7.60 6.94 9.55
CA PHE A 82 -8.81 6.66 8.81
C PHE A 82 -10.02 7.19 9.57
N ASP A 83 -10.22 6.81 10.83
CA ASP A 83 -11.37 7.24 11.64
C ASP A 83 -11.49 8.76 11.81
N SER A 84 -10.35 9.46 11.82
CA SER A 84 -10.27 10.92 11.95
C SER A 84 -10.17 11.66 10.61
N ARG A 85 -10.16 10.98 9.46
CA ARG A 85 -9.88 11.53 8.12
C ARG A 85 -10.72 12.75 7.71
N GLY A 86 -11.88 12.97 8.34
CA GLY A 86 -12.73 14.15 8.10
C GLY A 86 -12.08 15.48 8.47
N THR A 87 -11.00 15.48 9.26
CA THR A 87 -10.24 16.68 9.66
C THR A 87 -8.84 16.75 9.03
N PHE A 88 -8.58 15.96 7.99
CA PHE A 88 -7.29 15.94 7.30
C PHE A 88 -6.92 17.34 6.76
N ASP A 89 -5.67 17.76 6.97
CA ASP A 89 -5.09 19.07 6.64
C ASP A 89 -5.71 20.29 7.35
N ARG A 90 -6.76 20.11 8.17
CA ARG A 90 -7.48 21.20 8.85
C ARG A 90 -6.58 22.02 9.76
N MET A 91 -5.68 21.39 10.51
CA MET A 91 -4.74 22.09 11.37
C MET A 91 -3.50 22.51 10.60
N VAL A 92 -2.99 21.66 9.69
CA VAL A 92 -1.81 21.97 8.87
C VAL A 92 -2.00 23.26 8.08
N ALA A 93 -3.18 23.48 7.50
CA ALA A 93 -3.54 24.72 6.79
C ALA A 93 -3.39 25.97 7.69
N GLN A 94 -3.63 25.85 9.00
CA GLN A 94 -3.49 26.95 9.96
C GLN A 94 -2.03 27.20 10.39
N LEU A 95 -1.14 26.24 10.14
CA LEU A 95 0.28 26.38 10.46
C LEU A 95 1.03 27.26 9.45
N GLY A 96 0.50 27.40 8.24
CA GLY A 96 1.19 28.07 7.12
C GLY A 96 2.34 27.23 6.56
N LEU A 97 2.34 25.92 6.82
CA LEU A 97 3.28 24.95 6.27
C LEU A 97 2.78 24.46 4.90
N PRO A 98 3.67 23.97 4.01
CA PRO A 98 3.24 23.36 2.75
C PRO A 98 2.40 22.11 3.03
N GLU A 99 1.11 22.16 2.68
CA GLU A 99 0.12 21.13 3.06
C GLU A 99 0.49 19.73 2.56
N GLN A 100 0.98 19.61 1.32
CA GLN A 100 1.18 18.32 0.66
C GLN A 100 2.33 17.45 1.22
N ASP A 101 3.34 18.05 1.85
CA ASP A 101 4.50 17.30 2.36
C ASP A 101 4.58 17.29 3.90
N THR A 102 3.72 18.06 4.56
CA THR A 102 3.77 18.18 6.02
C THR A 102 3.27 16.89 6.67
N PHE A 103 4.16 16.26 7.45
CA PHE A 103 3.93 14.98 8.13
C PHE A 103 3.66 13.79 7.21
N THR A 104 4.13 13.85 5.95
CA THR A 104 4.06 12.70 5.03
C THR A 104 4.85 11.53 5.60
N THR A 105 4.16 10.41 5.79
CA THR A 105 4.72 9.15 6.27
C THR A 105 4.52 8.05 5.21
N THR A 106 4.97 6.84 5.50
CA THR A 106 4.80 5.68 4.61
C THR A 106 4.11 4.52 5.32
N TRP A 107 3.65 3.55 4.54
CA TRP A 107 3.07 2.28 5.00
C TRP A 107 3.59 1.14 4.13
N THR A 108 3.51 -0.10 4.61
CA THR A 108 3.89 -1.29 3.85
C THR A 108 2.65 -2.05 3.39
N LEU A 109 2.55 -2.32 2.09
CA LEU A 109 1.47 -3.13 1.52
C LEU A 109 1.53 -4.59 2.06
N PRO A 110 0.45 -5.14 2.65
CA PRO A 110 0.53 -6.45 3.31
C PRO A 110 0.85 -7.65 2.42
N THR A 111 0.37 -7.68 1.16
CA THR A 111 0.52 -8.88 0.30
C THR A 111 1.88 -8.97 -0.38
N ILE A 112 2.40 -7.82 -0.84
CA ILE A 112 3.72 -7.68 -1.44
C ILE A 112 4.35 -6.49 -0.70
N PRO A 113 5.32 -6.68 0.21
CA PRO A 113 5.75 -5.65 1.15
C PRO A 113 6.55 -4.52 0.48
N ILE A 114 5.85 -3.69 -0.30
CA ILE A 114 6.33 -2.44 -0.88
C ILE A 114 5.95 -1.28 0.03
N ARG A 115 6.85 -0.31 0.14
CA ARG A 115 6.63 0.90 0.92
C ARG A 115 5.93 1.95 0.05
N LEU A 116 4.80 2.46 0.52
CA LEU A 116 3.94 3.40 -0.18
C LEU A 116 3.72 4.66 0.68
N PRO A 117 3.53 5.83 0.05
CA PRO A 117 3.31 7.08 0.78
C PRO A 117 1.89 7.18 1.37
N LEU A 118 1.75 7.98 2.43
CA LEU A 118 0.49 8.48 2.99
C LEU A 118 0.49 10.01 2.90
N VAL A 119 0.24 10.54 1.71
CA VAL A 119 0.24 11.98 1.44
C VAL A 119 -1.17 12.56 1.65
N THR A 120 -2.19 11.78 1.27
CA THR A 120 -3.57 12.26 1.20
C THR A 120 -4.51 11.47 2.10
N ALA A 121 -5.68 12.05 2.42
CA ALA A 121 -6.76 11.32 3.09
C ALA A 121 -7.23 10.08 2.30
N ARG A 122 -7.10 10.14 0.96
CA ARG A 122 -7.41 9.00 0.09
C ARG A 122 -6.35 7.90 0.22
N ASP A 123 -5.07 8.24 0.35
CA ASP A 123 -4.00 7.26 0.60
C ASP A 123 -4.20 6.53 1.93
N VAL A 124 -4.64 7.24 2.97
CA VAL A 124 -5.01 6.63 4.26
C VAL A 124 -6.16 5.63 4.09
N SER A 125 -7.17 5.99 3.31
CA SER A 125 -8.32 5.12 3.02
C SER A 125 -7.90 3.87 2.21
N ILE A 126 -7.04 4.05 1.21
CA ILE A 126 -6.44 2.96 0.42
C ILE A 126 -5.61 2.03 1.31
N ALA A 127 -4.76 2.58 2.19
CA ALA A 127 -3.96 1.79 3.11
C ALA A 127 -4.81 1.00 4.10
N HIS A 128 -5.84 1.64 4.68
CA HIS A 128 -6.79 0.98 5.56
C HIS A 128 -7.52 -0.17 4.86
N ALA A 129 -7.99 0.07 3.62
CA ALA A 129 -8.61 -0.94 2.79
C ALA A 129 -7.67 -2.15 2.53
N ALA A 130 -6.38 -1.92 2.28
CA ALA A 130 -5.41 -2.99 2.07
C ALA A 130 -5.23 -3.88 3.31
N TYR A 131 -5.23 -3.31 4.53
CA TYR A 131 -5.17 -4.08 5.77
C TYR A 131 -6.46 -4.87 6.01
N LEU A 132 -7.64 -4.26 5.85
CA LEU A 132 -8.93 -4.96 5.92
C LEU A 132 -8.99 -6.12 4.92
N ALA A 133 -8.53 -5.87 3.70
CA ALA A 133 -8.44 -6.87 2.65
C ALA A 133 -7.54 -8.03 3.07
N ALA A 134 -6.37 -7.77 3.68
CA ALA A 134 -5.43 -8.78 4.16
C ALA A 134 -5.98 -9.64 5.31
N GLU A 135 -6.94 -9.13 6.07
CA GLU A 135 -7.61 -9.84 7.16
C GLU A 135 -8.85 -10.63 6.71
N GLY A 136 -9.27 -10.46 5.46
CA GLY A 136 -10.44 -11.15 4.92
C GLY A 136 -11.74 -10.35 5.05
N HIS A 137 -11.67 -9.10 5.48
CA HIS A 137 -12.81 -8.16 5.56
C HIS A 137 -13.02 -7.46 4.21
N SER A 138 -13.23 -8.22 3.13
CA SER A 138 -13.29 -7.66 1.77
C SER A 138 -14.42 -6.63 1.57
N GLY A 139 -15.58 -6.82 2.22
CA GLY A 139 -16.71 -5.87 2.12
C GLY A 139 -16.37 -4.49 2.71
N ASP A 140 -15.75 -4.49 3.89
CA ASP A 140 -15.30 -3.26 4.55
C ASP A 140 -14.14 -2.63 3.78
N ALA A 141 -13.26 -3.44 3.19
CA ALA A 141 -12.17 -2.96 2.34
C ALA A 141 -12.68 -2.17 1.12
N TYR A 142 -13.72 -2.63 0.42
CA TYR A 142 -14.31 -1.83 -0.67
C TYR A 142 -14.93 -0.53 -0.19
N THR A 143 -15.62 -0.60 0.94
CA THR A 143 -16.26 0.58 1.54
C THR A 143 -15.20 1.64 1.81
N ALA A 144 -14.09 1.26 2.47
CA ALA A 144 -12.97 2.15 2.73
C ALA A 144 -12.28 2.63 1.45
N LEU A 145 -12.08 1.76 0.44
CA LEU A 145 -11.38 2.11 -0.79
C LEU A 145 -12.11 3.15 -1.65
N PHE A 146 -13.44 3.04 -1.72
CA PHE A 146 -14.28 3.88 -2.56
C PHE A 146 -14.98 5.01 -1.81
N GLU A 147 -14.76 5.12 -0.51
CA GLU A 147 -15.14 6.31 0.20
C GLU A 147 -14.33 7.50 -0.35
N VAL A 148 -15.02 8.59 -0.68
CA VAL A 148 -14.38 9.79 -1.23
C VAL A 148 -14.16 10.77 -0.08
N PRO A 149 -12.94 10.87 0.48
CA PRO A 149 -12.66 11.92 1.43
C PRO A 149 -12.63 13.26 0.70
N SER A 150 -13.02 14.32 1.41
CA SER A 150 -12.82 15.70 0.94
C SER A 150 -11.32 15.97 0.89
N THR A 151 -10.74 16.05 -0.31
CA THR A 151 -9.30 16.31 -0.48
C THR A 151 -9.04 17.74 -0.95
N ALA A 152 -8.00 18.35 -0.39
CA ALA A 152 -7.34 19.51 -0.98
C ALA A 152 -6.84 19.17 -2.41
N PRO A 153 -6.65 20.17 -3.29
CA PRO A 153 -6.12 19.92 -4.63
C PRO A 153 -4.73 19.28 -4.57
N LEU A 154 -4.56 18.17 -5.29
CA LEU A 154 -3.29 17.46 -5.42
C LEU A 154 -2.47 18.03 -6.57
N THR A 155 -1.14 17.89 -6.48
CA THR A 155 -0.31 17.94 -7.68
C THR A 155 -0.72 16.81 -8.61
N GLN A 156 -0.49 17.00 -9.91
CA GLN A 156 -0.82 15.99 -10.91
C GLN A 156 -0.12 14.65 -10.61
N ASP A 157 1.15 14.69 -10.22
CA ASP A 157 1.93 13.48 -9.91
C ASP A 157 1.37 12.73 -8.69
N ALA A 158 1.01 13.45 -7.62
CA ALA A 158 0.41 12.83 -6.43
C ALA A 158 -0.94 12.18 -6.76
N ALA A 159 -1.77 12.83 -7.59
CA ALA A 159 -3.05 12.26 -8.02
C ALA A 159 -2.84 10.94 -8.80
N VAL A 160 -1.88 10.89 -9.72
CA VAL A 160 -1.55 9.68 -10.49
C VAL A 160 -1.11 8.54 -9.55
N VAL A 161 -0.22 8.82 -8.59
CA VAL A 161 0.24 7.82 -7.62
C VAL A 161 -0.92 7.29 -6.77
N THR A 162 -1.78 8.18 -6.24
CA THR A 162 -2.97 7.80 -5.47
C THR A 162 -3.92 6.92 -6.29
N ASP A 163 -4.16 7.24 -7.56
CA ASP A 163 -5.04 6.44 -8.43
C ASP A 163 -4.42 5.06 -8.72
N MET A 164 -3.11 4.98 -8.99
CA MET A 164 -2.40 3.71 -9.16
C MET A 164 -2.44 2.86 -7.88
N MET A 165 -2.28 3.48 -6.71
CA MET A 165 -2.44 2.80 -5.42
C MET A 165 -3.86 2.27 -5.23
N SER A 166 -4.88 3.03 -5.63
CA SER A 166 -6.28 2.63 -5.57
C SER A 166 -6.54 1.38 -6.44
N VAL A 167 -6.02 1.36 -7.66
CA VAL A 167 -6.12 0.20 -8.56
C VAL A 167 -5.37 -1.00 -7.99
N LEU A 168 -4.16 -0.79 -7.46
CA LEU A 168 -3.38 -1.86 -6.84
C LEU A 168 -4.14 -2.54 -5.69
N VAL A 169 -4.71 -1.76 -4.77
CA VAL A 169 -5.47 -2.31 -3.64
C VAL A 169 -6.78 -2.96 -4.11
N PHE A 170 -7.45 -2.40 -5.11
CA PHE A 170 -8.60 -3.06 -5.75
C PHE A 170 -8.21 -4.45 -6.29
N CYS A 171 -7.13 -4.52 -7.08
CA CYS A 171 -6.61 -5.77 -7.62
C CYS A 171 -6.25 -6.76 -6.51
N GLN A 172 -5.68 -6.30 -5.39
CA GLN A 172 -5.39 -7.14 -4.23
C GLN A 172 -6.67 -7.71 -3.61
N ILE A 173 -7.73 -6.91 -3.47
CA ILE A 173 -9.03 -7.36 -2.95
C ILE A 173 -9.62 -8.43 -3.88
N GLU A 174 -9.71 -8.17 -5.18
CA GLU A 174 -10.24 -9.13 -6.16
C GLU A 174 -9.40 -10.40 -6.24
N PHE A 175 -8.07 -10.30 -6.13
CA PHE A 175 -7.17 -11.45 -6.12
C PHE A 175 -7.47 -12.39 -4.95
N ARG A 176 -7.72 -11.85 -3.76
CA ARG A 176 -8.07 -12.67 -2.59
C ARG A 176 -9.46 -13.30 -2.70
N ARG A 177 -10.38 -12.66 -3.43
CA ARG A 177 -11.74 -13.16 -3.66
C ARG A 177 -11.84 -14.18 -4.79
N GLY A 178 -10.77 -14.36 -5.56
CA GLY A 178 -10.78 -15.23 -6.74
C GLY A 178 -11.52 -14.64 -7.94
N HIS A 179 -11.69 -13.32 -7.97
CA HIS A 179 -12.41 -12.61 -9.02
C HIS A 179 -11.46 -12.13 -10.12
N TRP A 180 -10.94 -13.08 -10.89
CA TRP A 180 -9.83 -12.83 -11.81
C TRP A 180 -10.16 -11.83 -12.92
N TYR A 181 -11.36 -11.89 -13.49
CA TYR A 181 -11.77 -10.97 -14.57
C TYR A 181 -11.85 -9.51 -14.11
N SER A 182 -12.52 -9.24 -12.97
CA SER A 182 -12.60 -7.89 -12.40
C SER A 182 -11.21 -7.30 -12.12
N LEU A 183 -10.29 -8.14 -11.65
CA LEU A 183 -8.89 -7.77 -11.43
C LEU A 183 -8.21 -7.39 -12.75
N LEU A 184 -8.34 -8.21 -13.78
CA LEU A 184 -7.71 -7.98 -15.08
C LEU A 184 -8.25 -6.70 -15.74
N ASP A 185 -9.59 -6.51 -15.73
CA ASP A 185 -10.24 -5.31 -16.26
C ASP A 185 -9.75 -4.04 -15.55
N ALA A 186 -9.69 -4.07 -14.22
CA ALA A 186 -9.22 -2.93 -13.44
C ALA A 186 -7.73 -2.65 -13.67
N ALA A 187 -6.91 -3.68 -13.87
CA ALA A 187 -5.49 -3.52 -14.09
C ALA A 187 -5.15 -3.07 -15.52
N ALA A 188 -6.02 -3.31 -16.50
CA ALA A 188 -5.82 -2.92 -17.90
C ALA A 188 -5.86 -1.40 -18.12
N VAL A 189 -6.47 -0.64 -17.21
CA VAL A 189 -6.54 0.83 -17.33
C VAL A 189 -5.22 1.53 -17.01
N LEU A 190 -4.28 0.84 -16.34
CA LEU A 190 -3.01 1.42 -15.96
C LEU A 190 -2.10 1.57 -17.18
N GLN A 191 -1.68 2.80 -17.43
CA GLN A 191 -0.71 3.13 -18.45
C GLN A 191 0.71 3.09 -17.87
N PRO A 192 1.73 2.66 -18.64
CA PRO A 192 3.12 2.82 -18.26
C PRO A 192 3.40 4.27 -17.82
N PRO A 193 4.23 4.49 -16.79
CA PRO A 193 4.60 5.84 -16.39
C PRO A 193 5.26 6.56 -17.56
N ALA A 194 4.89 7.83 -17.78
CA ALA A 194 5.43 8.65 -18.85
C ALA A 194 6.87 9.13 -18.56
N ASP A 195 7.29 9.02 -17.31
CA ASP A 195 8.53 9.47 -16.73
C ASP A 195 9.24 8.36 -15.93
N ASP A 196 10.50 8.60 -15.56
CA ASP A 196 11.30 7.68 -14.74
C ASP A 196 10.89 7.70 -13.25
N SER A 197 9.59 7.84 -12.96
CA SER A 197 9.08 7.85 -11.60
C SER A 197 9.24 6.47 -10.96
N ASP A 198 10.16 6.37 -9.99
CA ASP A 198 10.45 5.12 -9.26
C ASP A 198 9.18 4.52 -8.62
N ILE A 199 8.34 5.36 -7.99
CA ILE A 199 7.15 4.87 -7.29
C ILE A 199 6.07 4.37 -8.26
N GLN A 200 5.83 5.08 -9.37
CA GLN A 200 4.89 4.62 -10.40
C GLN A 200 5.38 3.32 -11.03
N SER A 201 6.69 3.20 -11.27
CA SER A 201 7.32 1.96 -11.74
C SER A 201 7.11 0.80 -10.77
N VAL A 202 7.33 1.02 -9.46
CA VAL A 202 7.07 0.01 -8.42
C VAL A 202 5.59 -0.41 -8.41
N LEU A 203 4.66 0.53 -8.46
CA LEU A 203 3.22 0.25 -8.49
C LEU A 203 2.83 -0.56 -9.73
N MET A 204 3.28 -0.13 -10.90
CA MET A 204 3.02 -0.80 -12.18
C MET A 204 3.54 -2.25 -12.19
N ARG A 205 4.76 -2.48 -11.69
CA ARG A 205 5.33 -3.83 -11.62
C ARG A 205 4.61 -4.70 -10.60
N THR A 206 4.14 -4.12 -9.50
CA THR A 206 3.34 -4.84 -8.50
C THR A 206 2.00 -5.27 -9.10
N VAL A 207 1.31 -4.39 -9.81
CA VAL A 207 0.06 -4.72 -10.50
C VAL A 207 0.30 -5.75 -11.61
N THR A 208 1.35 -5.60 -12.40
CA THR A 208 1.76 -6.60 -13.42
C THR A 208 1.99 -7.98 -12.80
N ALA A 209 2.65 -8.05 -11.64
CA ALA A 209 2.84 -9.31 -10.93
C ALA A 209 1.49 -9.92 -10.51
N ILE A 210 0.60 -9.12 -9.92
CA ILE A 210 -0.73 -9.57 -9.50
C ILE A 210 -1.58 -10.07 -10.69
N ARG A 211 -1.55 -9.36 -11.83
CA ARG A 211 -2.19 -9.80 -13.08
C ARG A 211 -1.63 -11.14 -13.55
N GLY A 212 -0.31 -11.27 -13.60
CA GLY A 212 0.36 -12.51 -14.01
C GLY A 212 -0.05 -13.69 -13.13
N ALA A 213 -0.06 -13.49 -11.81
CA ALA A 213 -0.52 -14.52 -10.87
C ALA A 213 -2.01 -14.87 -11.03
N ALA A 214 -2.86 -13.90 -11.34
CA ALA A 214 -4.28 -14.15 -11.62
C ALA A 214 -4.44 -15.02 -12.88
N LEU A 215 -3.73 -14.71 -13.97
CA LEU A 215 -3.72 -15.52 -15.19
C LEU A 215 -3.24 -16.95 -14.92
N LEU A 216 -2.17 -17.12 -14.14
CA LEU A 216 -1.70 -18.45 -13.74
C LEU A 216 -2.77 -19.25 -12.99
N ARG A 217 -3.51 -18.60 -12.07
CA ARG A 217 -4.62 -19.22 -11.34
C ARG A 217 -5.82 -19.57 -12.22
N MET A 218 -5.98 -18.89 -13.35
CA MET A 218 -6.93 -19.26 -14.40
C MET A 218 -6.41 -20.40 -15.30
N GLY A 219 -5.17 -20.86 -15.09
CA GLY A 219 -4.52 -21.88 -15.90
C GLY A 219 -3.78 -21.34 -17.13
N ALA A 220 -3.82 -20.03 -17.38
CA ALA A 220 -3.19 -19.41 -18.54
C ALA A 220 -1.68 -19.21 -18.34
N SER A 221 -0.87 -19.89 -19.15
CA SER A 221 0.60 -19.78 -19.13
C SER A 221 1.12 -18.40 -19.53
N ALA A 222 0.31 -17.57 -20.20
CA ALA A 222 0.61 -16.17 -20.49
C ALA A 222 0.99 -15.36 -19.22
N GLY A 223 0.48 -15.75 -18.05
CA GLY A 223 0.86 -15.15 -16.76
C GLY A 223 2.34 -15.27 -16.41
N LEU A 224 3.06 -16.27 -16.96
CA LEU A 224 4.50 -16.43 -16.74
C LEU A 224 5.28 -15.24 -17.27
N LYS A 225 4.99 -14.78 -18.50
CA LYS A 225 5.67 -13.63 -19.11
C LYS A 225 5.50 -12.35 -18.28
N LEU A 226 4.30 -12.13 -17.72
CA LEU A 226 4.04 -10.97 -16.85
C LEU A 226 4.84 -11.05 -15.54
N LEU A 227 4.91 -12.23 -14.93
CA LEU A 227 5.67 -12.43 -13.70
C LEU A 227 7.19 -12.32 -13.93
N GLU A 228 7.70 -12.85 -15.04
CA GLU A 228 9.09 -12.67 -15.46
C GLU A 228 9.42 -11.19 -15.69
N SER A 229 8.54 -10.48 -16.41
CA SER A 229 8.68 -9.04 -16.63
C SER A 229 8.68 -8.25 -15.33
N ALA A 230 7.78 -8.57 -14.38
CA ALA A 230 7.76 -7.92 -13.08
C ALA A 230 9.03 -8.23 -12.25
N ALA A 231 9.51 -9.47 -12.29
CA ALA A 231 10.68 -9.90 -11.55
C ALA A 231 12.00 -9.30 -12.08
N ALA A 232 12.09 -9.02 -13.38
CA ALA A 232 13.29 -8.50 -14.04
C ALA A 232 13.76 -7.13 -13.51
N TYR A 233 12.88 -6.37 -12.85
CA TYR A 233 13.19 -5.05 -12.29
C TYR A 233 13.88 -5.13 -10.92
N ASN A 234 14.09 -6.33 -10.38
CA ASN A 234 14.84 -6.57 -9.14
C ASN A 234 14.30 -5.83 -7.89
N TYR A 235 13.03 -5.43 -7.89
CA TYR A 235 12.37 -4.95 -6.68
C TYR A 235 12.17 -6.14 -5.75
N ARG A 236 12.99 -6.20 -4.69
CA ARG A 236 13.11 -7.35 -3.77
C ARG A 236 11.80 -8.09 -3.46
N ALA A 237 10.81 -7.38 -2.93
CA ALA A 237 9.51 -7.95 -2.54
C ALA A 237 8.70 -8.45 -3.76
N ILE A 238 8.68 -7.69 -4.85
CA ILE A 238 7.94 -8.01 -6.08
C ILE A 238 8.58 -9.23 -6.76
N SER A 239 9.90 -9.22 -6.94
CA SER A 239 10.64 -10.31 -7.56
C SER A 239 10.52 -11.60 -6.74
N SER A 240 10.70 -11.53 -5.42
CA SER A 240 10.52 -12.71 -4.56
C SER A 240 9.09 -13.28 -4.69
N TRP A 241 8.08 -12.42 -4.61
CA TRP A 241 6.69 -12.84 -4.72
C TRP A 241 6.34 -13.41 -6.09
N ALA A 242 6.83 -12.80 -7.18
CA ALA A 242 6.59 -13.25 -8.54
C ALA A 242 7.21 -14.63 -8.81
N TRP A 243 8.47 -14.84 -8.42
CA TRP A 243 9.14 -16.13 -8.50
C TRP A 243 8.44 -17.21 -7.68
N TRP A 244 7.92 -16.86 -6.51
CA TRP A 244 7.12 -17.78 -5.71
C TRP A 244 5.82 -18.20 -6.45
N GLN A 245 5.09 -17.27 -7.06
CA GLN A 245 3.88 -17.60 -7.85
C GLN A 245 4.21 -18.51 -9.04
N MET A 246 5.30 -18.24 -9.76
CA MET A 246 5.76 -19.09 -10.86
C MET A 246 6.09 -20.52 -10.38
N GLY A 247 6.80 -20.65 -9.25
CA GLY A 247 7.13 -21.96 -8.68
C GLY A 247 5.89 -22.78 -8.31
N LEU A 248 4.88 -22.13 -7.70
CA LEU A 248 3.61 -22.79 -7.36
C LEU A 248 2.88 -23.28 -8.62
N PHE A 249 2.91 -22.51 -9.71
CA PHE A 249 2.30 -22.89 -10.97
C PHE A 249 3.04 -24.04 -11.66
N TYR A 250 4.37 -23.97 -11.79
CA TYR A 250 5.15 -25.08 -12.37
C TYR A 250 4.89 -26.39 -11.65
N ARG A 251 4.85 -26.36 -10.32
CA ARG A 251 4.53 -27.54 -9.53
C ARG A 251 3.11 -28.06 -9.75
N SER A 252 2.13 -27.17 -9.86
CA SER A 252 0.75 -27.59 -10.17
C SER A 252 0.61 -28.32 -11.52
N ARG A 253 1.57 -28.10 -12.43
CA ARG A 253 1.68 -28.78 -13.72
C ARG A 253 2.60 -30.01 -13.70
N GLY A 254 3.15 -30.37 -12.54
CA GLY A 254 4.09 -31.49 -12.38
C GLY A 254 5.52 -31.18 -12.82
N ASP A 255 5.85 -29.92 -13.11
CA ASP A 255 7.19 -29.49 -13.51
C ASP A 255 8.02 -29.09 -12.27
N GLU A 256 8.45 -30.10 -11.53
CA GLU A 256 9.16 -29.87 -10.26
C GLU A 256 10.56 -29.24 -10.46
N VAL A 257 11.20 -29.46 -11.61
CA VAL A 257 12.51 -28.89 -11.92
C VAL A 257 12.42 -27.36 -12.02
N ASN A 258 11.47 -26.86 -12.82
CA ASN A 258 11.24 -25.43 -12.94
C ASN A 258 10.63 -24.83 -11.67
N ALA A 259 9.82 -25.60 -10.93
CA ALA A 259 9.31 -25.16 -9.63
C ALA A 259 10.44 -24.88 -8.63
N GLN A 260 11.37 -25.81 -8.46
CA GLN A 260 12.50 -25.67 -7.54
C GLN A 260 13.44 -24.53 -7.98
N ALA A 261 13.68 -24.38 -9.28
CA ALA A 261 14.45 -23.26 -9.81
C ALA A 261 13.79 -21.90 -9.47
N ALA A 262 12.47 -21.79 -9.67
CA ALA A 262 11.71 -20.58 -9.36
C ALA A 262 11.70 -20.28 -7.85
N PHE A 263 11.51 -21.27 -6.98
CA PHE A 263 11.61 -21.05 -5.53
C PHE A 263 13.02 -20.65 -5.10
N GLY A 264 14.06 -21.24 -5.70
CA GLY A 264 15.45 -20.82 -5.49
C GLY A 264 15.65 -19.34 -5.86
N ASN A 265 15.16 -18.91 -7.02
CA ASN A 265 15.20 -17.51 -7.44
C ASN A 265 14.44 -16.59 -6.48
N SER A 266 13.29 -17.02 -5.95
CA SER A 266 12.54 -16.27 -4.95
C SER A 266 13.36 -15.99 -3.68
N LEU A 267 14.13 -16.99 -3.21
CA LEU A 267 14.99 -16.88 -2.02
C LEU A 267 16.24 -16.02 -2.22
N ILE A 268 16.69 -15.79 -3.47
CA ILE A 268 17.78 -14.85 -3.76
C ILE A 268 17.37 -13.43 -3.34
N TYR A 269 16.11 -13.06 -3.55
CA TYR A 269 15.60 -11.74 -3.21
C TYR A 269 15.19 -11.65 -1.74
N GLU A 270 14.40 -12.60 -1.23
CA GLU A 270 13.86 -12.50 0.12
C GLU A 270 13.85 -13.85 0.82
N ASP A 271 14.34 -13.85 2.07
CA ASP A 271 14.30 -15.05 2.89
C ASP A 271 12.88 -15.26 3.45
N SER A 272 12.05 -15.95 2.67
CA SER A 272 10.63 -16.12 2.96
C SER A 272 10.32 -17.51 3.55
N PRO A 273 9.78 -17.62 4.78
CA PRO A 273 9.42 -18.90 5.39
C PRO A 273 8.48 -19.75 4.54
N LYS A 274 7.47 -19.13 3.90
CA LYS A 274 6.52 -19.82 3.00
C LYS A 274 7.19 -20.41 1.75
N VAL A 275 8.27 -19.79 1.27
CA VAL A 275 9.03 -20.31 0.11
C VAL A 275 9.88 -21.48 0.53
N ARG A 276 10.54 -21.42 1.70
CA ARG A 276 11.25 -22.56 2.27
C ARG A 276 10.32 -23.75 2.52
N GLU A 277 9.14 -23.49 3.04
CA GLU A 277 8.11 -24.51 3.23
C GLU A 277 7.71 -25.15 1.89
N ALA A 278 7.42 -24.35 0.86
CA ALA A 278 7.13 -24.84 -0.47
C ALA A 278 8.30 -25.66 -1.07
N ILE A 279 9.55 -25.28 -0.84
CA ILE A 279 10.70 -26.10 -1.30
C ILE A 279 10.69 -27.49 -0.67
N LEU A 280 10.36 -27.57 0.62
CA LEU A 280 10.39 -28.81 1.40
C LEU A 280 9.15 -29.69 1.21
N ASP A 281 7.99 -29.08 0.96
CA ASP A 281 6.71 -29.76 0.80
C ASP A 281 6.19 -29.61 -0.64
N THR A 282 6.26 -30.71 -1.39
CA THR A 282 5.79 -30.79 -2.78
C THR A 282 4.26 -30.81 -2.91
N SER A 283 3.51 -30.91 -1.81
CA SER A 283 2.06 -30.74 -1.84
C SER A 283 1.63 -29.28 -1.94
N ILE A 284 2.52 -28.34 -1.61
CA ILE A 284 2.25 -26.90 -1.74
C ILE A 284 2.37 -26.51 -3.21
N ALA A 285 1.23 -26.40 -3.89
CA ALA A 285 1.10 -26.03 -5.29
C ALA A 285 -0.03 -25.02 -5.50
N MET A 286 -0.06 -24.39 -6.68
CA MET A 286 -1.20 -23.56 -7.07
C MET A 286 -2.42 -24.43 -7.37
N GLU A 287 -3.58 -24.05 -6.84
CA GLU A 287 -4.85 -24.65 -7.26
C GLU A 287 -5.23 -24.12 -8.64
N LEU A 288 -5.38 -25.04 -9.60
CA LEU A 288 -5.81 -24.73 -10.96
C LEU A 288 -7.25 -25.22 -11.20
N PRO A 289 -8.06 -24.49 -11.98
CA PRO A 289 -9.40 -24.93 -12.36
C PRO A 289 -9.34 -26.29 -13.05
N HIS A 290 -10.18 -27.22 -12.59
CA HIS A 290 -10.24 -28.56 -13.16
C HIS A 290 -10.93 -28.51 -14.54
N GLY A 291 -10.19 -28.84 -15.60
CA GLY A 291 -10.79 -29.18 -16.90
C GLY A 291 -11.05 -28.03 -17.89
N ILE A 292 -10.54 -26.82 -17.64
CA ILE A 292 -10.51 -25.78 -18.69
C ILE A 292 -9.21 -25.98 -19.48
N GLY A 293 -9.32 -26.41 -20.74
CA GLY A 293 -8.19 -26.48 -21.66
C GLY A 293 -7.63 -25.08 -21.90
N GLU A 294 -6.31 -24.96 -22.02
CA GLU A 294 -5.58 -23.70 -22.16
C GLU A 294 -6.17 -22.74 -23.21
N GLU A 295 -6.83 -23.27 -24.25
CA GLU A 295 -7.43 -22.49 -25.34
C GLU A 295 -8.55 -21.52 -24.89
N GLU A 296 -9.35 -21.85 -23.87
CA GLU A 296 -10.44 -20.97 -23.43
C GLU A 296 -9.93 -19.78 -22.59
N ALA A 297 -8.82 -19.98 -21.88
CA ALA A 297 -8.15 -18.94 -21.10
C ALA A 297 -7.19 -18.09 -21.97
N VAL A 298 -6.60 -18.68 -23.01
CA VAL A 298 -5.68 -18.00 -23.95
C VAL A 298 -6.44 -17.16 -24.98
N GLY A 299 -7.61 -17.59 -25.47
CA GLY A 299 -8.40 -16.82 -26.44
C GLY A 299 -8.85 -15.43 -25.96
N GLN A 300 -8.85 -15.19 -24.65
CA GLN A 300 -9.14 -13.88 -24.04
C GLN A 300 -7.88 -13.10 -23.63
N ALA A 301 -6.77 -13.78 -23.29
CA ALA A 301 -5.50 -13.12 -22.99
C ALA A 301 -4.74 -12.67 -24.25
N ASP A 302 -4.87 -13.43 -25.36
CA ASP A 302 -4.20 -13.10 -26.62
C ASP A 302 -4.77 -11.84 -27.29
N ALA A 303 -6.05 -11.51 -27.04
CA ALA A 303 -6.67 -10.28 -27.50
C ALA A 303 -6.06 -9.00 -26.88
N GLU A 304 -5.35 -9.13 -25.75
CA GLU A 304 -4.69 -8.01 -25.04
C GLU A 304 -3.15 -8.04 -25.15
N SER A 305 -2.58 -9.11 -25.73
CA SER A 305 -1.13 -9.34 -25.72
C SER A 305 -0.39 -8.90 -26.97
N ASP A 306 -1.07 -8.30 -27.96
CA ASP A 306 -0.45 -7.78 -29.19
C ASP A 306 0.33 -6.48 -28.91
N PRO A 307 1.67 -6.52 -28.78
CA PRO A 307 2.48 -5.35 -28.48
C PRO A 307 2.60 -4.43 -29.71
N ASP A 308 2.30 -4.93 -30.91
CA ASP A 308 2.35 -4.19 -32.17
C ASP A 308 1.06 -3.37 -32.42
N SER A 309 0.11 -3.38 -31.47
CA SER A 309 -1.03 -2.46 -31.46
C SER A 309 -0.74 -1.11 -30.78
N TRP A 310 0.51 -0.91 -30.30
CA TRP A 310 0.99 0.30 -29.64
C TRP A 310 1.88 1.19 -30.54
N ASP A 311 1.76 1.05 -31.86
CA ASP A 311 2.30 2.00 -32.87
C ASP A 311 1.21 2.96 -33.40
#